data_AF-L7JVC5-F1
#
_entry.id   AF-L7JVC5-F1
#
_cell.length_a   1.000
_cell.length_b   1.000
_cell.length_c   1.000
_cell.angle_alpha   90.00
_cell.angle_beta   90.00
_cell.angle_gamma   90.00
#
_symmetry.space_group_name_H-M   'P 1'
#
loop_
_entity.id
_entity.type
_entity.pdbx_description
1 polymer ?
#
loop_
_entity_poly.entity_id
_entity_poly.type
_entity_poly.pdbx_seq_one_letter_code
_entity_poly.pdbx_strand_id
1 'polypeptide(L)'
;MARIQKSKSKLSKAALLTLQKQLSALLERQKQLIRRKNELDNEIYKYETEYLESGQGYPLTNSLDFYMGQRHEKKKYVVQAKDRVFSALLPRIYR
;
A
#
# COMPACT_ATOMS: atom_id res chain seq x y z
N MET A 1 40.28 40.43 -4.19
CA MET A 1 39.41 39.54 -4.97
C MET A 1 37.95 39.92 -4.72
N ALA A 2 37.23 40.40 -5.75
CA ALA A 2 35.86 40.89 -5.60
C ALA A 2 34.85 39.73 -5.60
N ARG A 3 34.02 39.64 -4.55
CA ARG A 3 32.91 38.68 -4.48
C ARG A 3 31.79 39.14 -5.40
N ILE A 4 31.58 38.42 -6.50
CA ILE A 4 30.41 38.59 -7.38
C ILE A 4 29.17 38.23 -6.57
N GLN A 5 28.42 39.23 -6.12
CA GLN A 5 27.10 39.04 -5.54
C GLN A 5 26.16 38.62 -6.67
N LYS A 6 25.89 37.32 -6.79
CA LYS A 6 24.85 36.80 -7.69
C LYS A 6 23.50 37.33 -7.19
N SER A 7 22.98 38.34 -7.88
CA SER A 7 21.61 38.83 -7.66
C SER A 7 20.64 37.67 -7.89
N LYS A 8 19.83 37.33 -6.88
CA LYS A 8 18.74 36.36 -7.04
C LYS A 8 17.84 36.86 -8.17
N SER A 9 17.79 36.15 -9.29
CA SER A 9 16.87 36.44 -10.39
C SER A 9 15.45 36.40 -9.84
N LYS A 10 14.78 37.54 -9.77
CA LYS A 10 13.38 37.63 -9.33
C LYS A 10 12.55 36.78 -10.30
N LEU A 11 11.94 35.69 -9.80
CA LEU A 11 11.04 34.87 -10.59
C LEU A 11 9.92 35.73 -11.15
N SER A 12 9.62 35.60 -12.44
CA SER A 12 8.51 36.36 -13.04
C SER A 12 7.19 35.96 -12.36
N LYS A 13 6.27 36.91 -12.21
CA LYS A 13 4.95 36.66 -11.59
C LYS A 13 4.20 35.51 -12.27
N ALA A 14 4.39 35.36 -13.59
CA ALA A 14 3.89 34.26 -14.39
C ALA A 14 4.51 32.90 -14.00
N ALA A 15 5.84 32.83 -13.83
CA ALA A 15 6.53 31.61 -13.40
C ALA A 15 6.12 31.18 -11.98
N LEU A 16 5.84 32.16 -11.10
CA LEU A 16 5.36 31.92 -9.74
C LEU A 16 3.95 31.30 -9.76
N LEU A 17 3.06 31.82 -10.60
CA LEU A 17 1.71 31.27 -10.81
C LEU A 17 1.74 29.85 -11.39
N THR A 18 2.64 29.56 -12.35
CA THR A 18 2.77 28.21 -12.91
C THR A 18 3.29 27.21 -11.88
N LEU A 19 4.29 27.60 -11.07
CA LEU A 19 4.80 26.76 -9.99
C LEU A 19 3.74 26.49 -8.92
N GLN A 20 2.93 27.49 -8.59
CA GLN A 20 1.83 27.32 -7.63
C GLN A 20 0.79 26.31 -8.14
N LYS A 21 0.42 26.38 -9.43
CA LYS A 21 -0.47 25.40 -10.07
C LYS A 21 0.11 23.99 -10.11
N GLN A 22 1.41 23.86 -10.39
CA GLN A 22 2.09 22.57 -10.37
C GLN A 22 2.12 21.99 -8.96
N LEU A 23 2.40 22.82 -7.96
CA LEU A 23 2.42 22.41 -6.56
C LEU A 23 1.03 21.95 -6.11
N SER A 24 -0.04 22.68 -6.44
CA SER A 24 -1.40 22.26 -6.10
C SER A 24 -1.78 20.94 -6.75
N ALA A 25 -1.45 20.75 -8.04
CA ALA A 25 -1.70 19.49 -8.74
C ALA A 25 -0.92 18.31 -8.12
N LEU A 26 0.33 18.53 -7.72
CA LEU A 26 1.12 17.50 -7.04
C LEU A 26 0.56 17.14 -5.67
N LEU A 27 0.08 18.12 -4.90
CA LEU A 27 -0.57 17.88 -3.61
C LEU A 27 -1.89 17.11 -3.76
N GLU A 28 -2.68 17.42 -4.79
CA GLU A 28 -3.90 16.67 -5.09
C GLU A 28 -3.58 15.23 -5.49
N ARG A 29 -2.58 15.03 -6.35
CA ARG A 29 -2.11 13.69 -6.74
C ARG A 29 -1.60 12.91 -5.53
N GLN A 30 -0.87 13.55 -4.62
CA GLN A 30 -0.42 12.92 -3.38
C GLN A 30 -1.61 12.44 -2.53
N LYS A 31 -2.63 13.28 -2.36
CA LYS A 31 -3.85 12.91 -1.63
C LYS A 31 -4.57 11.72 -2.28
N GLN A 32 -4.69 11.72 -3.61
CA GLN A 32 -5.30 10.62 -4.35
C GLN A 32 -4.50 9.32 -4.19
N LEU A 33 -3.17 9.37 -4.29
CA LEU A 33 -2.31 8.20 -4.12
C LEU A 33 -2.40 7.62 -2.72
N ILE A 34 -2.46 8.47 -1.68
CA ILE A 34 -2.64 8.00 -0.29
C ILE A 34 -4.00 7.32 -0.13
N ARG A 35 -5.07 7.89 -0.68
CA ARG A 35 -6.40 7.25 -0.65
C ARG A 35 -6.39 5.90 -1.36
N ARG A 36 -5.82 5.85 -2.58
CA ARG A 36 -5.76 4.62 -3.37
C ARG A 36 -4.91 3.55 -2.70
N LYS A 37 -3.81 3.93 -2.02
CA LYS A 37 -3.03 3.02 -1.20
C LYS A 37 -3.88 2.39 -0.10
N ASN A 38 -4.60 3.21 0.67
CA ASN A 38 -5.45 2.72 1.75
C ASN A 38 -6.59 1.82 1.23
N GLU A 39 -7.16 2.14 0.07
CA GLU A 39 -8.15 1.29 -0.61
C GLU A 39 -7.56 -0.08 -0.96
N LEU A 40 -6.37 -0.10 -1.58
CA LEU A 40 -5.69 -1.35 -1.91
C LEU A 40 -5.33 -2.17 -0.67
N ASP A 41 -4.86 -1.53 0.41
CA ASP A 41 -4.55 -2.21 1.67
C ASP A 41 -5.82 -2.89 2.25
N ASN A 42 -6.97 -2.22 2.16
CA ASN A 42 -8.26 -2.78 2.58
C ASN A 42 -8.75 -3.91 1.66
N GLU A 43 -8.59 -3.76 0.34
CA GLU A 43 -8.94 -4.79 -0.64
C GLU A 43 -8.09 -6.05 -0.43
N ILE A 44 -6.77 -5.91 -0.23
CA ILE A 44 -5.86 -7.02 0.07
C ILE A 44 -6.33 -7.76 1.32
N TYR A 45 -6.60 -7.04 2.41
CA TYR A 45 -7.07 -7.65 3.65
C TYR A 45 -8.41 -8.37 3.48
N LYS A 46 -9.34 -7.80 2.72
CA LYS A 46 -10.63 -8.40 2.42
C LYS A 46 -10.47 -9.71 1.65
N TYR A 47 -9.74 -9.68 0.54
CA TYR A 47 -9.53 -10.87 -0.28
C TYR A 47 -8.74 -11.95 0.48
N GLU A 48 -7.72 -11.59 1.24
CA GLU A 48 -7.02 -12.55 2.09
C GLU A 48 -7.95 -13.22 3.10
N THR A 49 -8.88 -12.45 3.70
CA THR A 49 -9.85 -13.01 4.64
C THR A 49 -10.79 -13.99 3.93
N GLU A 50 -11.34 -13.60 2.77
CA GLU A 50 -12.21 -14.47 1.97
C GLU A 50 -11.49 -15.76 1.53
N TYR A 51 -10.21 -15.66 1.14
CA TYR A 51 -9.40 -16.83 0.76
C TYR A 51 -9.05 -17.73 1.93
N LEU A 52 -8.69 -17.16 3.09
CA LEU A 52 -8.40 -17.96 4.28
C LEU A 52 -9.67 -18.61 4.84
N GLU A 53 -10.82 -17.95 4.78
CA GLU A 53 -12.09 -18.57 5.20
C GLU A 53 -12.51 -19.71 4.27
N SER A 54 -12.39 -19.53 2.95
CA SER A 54 -12.69 -20.59 1.97
C SER A 54 -11.68 -21.74 2.00
N GLY A 55 -10.40 -21.43 2.20
CA GLY A 55 -9.30 -22.38 2.31
C GLY A 55 -9.17 -23.06 3.69
N GLN A 56 -10.14 -22.88 4.60
CA GLN A 56 -10.09 -23.40 5.98
C GLN A 56 -8.80 -23.03 6.71
N GLY A 57 -8.30 -21.81 6.48
CA GLY A 57 -7.11 -21.25 7.10
C GLY A 57 -5.78 -21.68 6.50
N TYR A 58 -5.78 -22.47 5.42
CA TYR A 58 -4.55 -22.74 4.68
C TYR A 58 -4.20 -21.56 3.76
N PRO A 59 -3.03 -20.93 3.92
CA PRO A 59 -2.58 -19.90 3.00
C PRO A 59 -2.38 -20.51 1.61
N LEU A 60 -2.57 -19.68 0.56
CA LEU A 60 -2.45 -20.08 -0.85
C LEU A 60 -1.15 -20.83 -1.14
N THR A 61 -0.05 -20.48 -0.46
CA THR A 61 1.26 -21.13 -0.58
C THR A 61 1.26 -22.61 -0.19
N ASN A 62 0.37 -23.03 0.70
CA ASN A 62 0.30 -24.39 1.24
C ASN A 62 -0.96 -25.12 0.77
N SER A 63 -1.77 -24.48 -0.08
CA SER A 63 -3.05 -25.01 -0.56
C SER A 63 -2.86 -26.23 -1.47
N LEU A 64 -1.77 -26.30 -2.24
CA LEU A 64 -1.53 -27.41 -3.18
C LEU A 64 -1.30 -28.73 -2.42
N ASP A 65 -0.51 -28.69 -1.34
CA ASP A 65 -0.28 -29.83 -0.46
C ASP A 65 -1.57 -30.28 0.25
N PHE A 66 -2.45 -29.34 0.59
CA PHE A 66 -3.76 -29.64 1.16
C PHE A 66 -4.70 -30.34 0.16
N TYR A 67 -4.75 -29.88 -1.09
CA TYR A 67 -5.58 -30.51 -2.13
C TYR A 67 -5.05 -31.89 -2.54
N MET A 68 -3.72 -32.09 -2.53
CA MET A 68 -3.11 -33.38 -2.84
C MET A 68 -3.15 -34.37 -1.67
N GLY A 69 -3.11 -33.87 -0.43
CA GLY A 69 -3.15 -34.65 0.81
C GLY A 69 -4.57 -34.94 1.31
N GLN A 70 -5.37 -35.64 0.51
CA GLN A 70 -6.69 -36.12 0.94
C GLN A 70 -6.57 -37.15 2.08
N ARG A 71 -6.55 -36.69 3.34
CA ARG A 71 -6.97 -37.43 4.56
C ARG A 71 -6.88 -36.60 5.84
N HIS A 72 -7.45 -35.38 5.89
CA HIS A 72 -7.48 -34.64 7.16
C HIS A 72 -8.89 -34.23 7.57
N GLU A 73 -9.24 -34.65 8.79
CA GLU A 73 -10.43 -34.27 9.54
C GLU A 73 -10.64 -32.76 9.47
N LYS A 74 -11.92 -32.36 9.33
CA LYS A 74 -12.39 -30.96 9.37
C LYS A 74 -12.19 -30.35 10.76
N LYS A 75 -10.94 -30.14 11.19
CA LYS A 75 -10.65 -29.38 12.41
C LYS A 75 -10.87 -27.91 12.07
N LYS A 76 -11.76 -27.24 12.82
CA LYS A 76 -12.02 -25.81 12.68
C LYS A 76 -10.70 -25.07 12.88
N TYR A 77 -10.11 -24.59 11.80
CA TYR A 77 -8.87 -23.83 11.86
C TYR A 77 -9.17 -22.41 12.33
N VAL A 78 -8.41 -21.93 13.30
CA VAL A 78 -8.48 -20.55 13.77
C VAL A 78 -7.46 -19.75 12.96
N VAL A 79 -7.94 -18.90 12.06
CA VAL A 79 -7.10 -18.03 11.23
C VAL A 79 -6.29 -17.09 12.13
N GLN A 80 -4.96 -17.19 12.08
CA GLN A 80 -4.06 -16.31 12.82
C GLN A 80 -3.58 -15.15 11.94
N ALA A 81 -3.14 -14.07 12.57
CA ALA A 81 -2.59 -12.92 11.84
C ALA A 81 -1.31 -13.26 11.05
N LYS A 82 -0.60 -14.33 11.44
CA LYS A 82 0.60 -14.83 10.77
C LYS A 82 0.30 -15.49 9.42
N ASP A 83 -0.93 -15.96 9.22
CA ASP A 83 -1.35 -16.63 7.99
C ASP A 83 -1.68 -15.63 6.88
N ARG A 84 -1.76 -14.34 7.22
CA ARG A 84 -2.03 -13.21 6.31
C ARG A 84 -0.72 -12.67 5.73
N VAL A 85 -0.14 -13.44 4.82
CA VAL A 85 1.21 -13.18 4.27
C VAL A 85 1.29 -11.84 3.53
N PHE A 86 0.24 -11.42 2.82
CA PHE A 86 0.22 -10.19 2.04
C PHE A 86 -0.02 -8.96 2.92
N SER A 87 -0.88 -9.03 3.95
CA SER A 87 -1.04 -7.91 4.89
C SER A 87 0.04 -7.83 5.98
N ALA A 88 0.82 -8.89 6.23
CA ALA A 88 1.96 -8.86 7.14
C ALA A 88 3.24 -8.23 6.52
N LEU A 89 3.42 -8.34 5.19
CA LEU A 89 4.57 -7.79 4.48
C LEU A 89 4.50 -6.26 4.27
N LEU A 90 3.31 -5.67 4.41
CA LEU A 90 3.14 -4.23 4.30
C LEU A 90 3.54 -3.58 5.63
N PRO A 91 4.58 -2.72 5.67
CA PRO A 91 4.95 -2.05 6.90
C PRO A 91 3.76 -1.21 7.38
N ARG A 92 3.19 -1.61 8.51
CA ARG A 92 2.21 -0.79 9.24
C ARG A 92 2.92 0.49 9.64
N ILE A 93 2.63 1.57 8.92
CA ILE A 93 3.01 2.91 9.37
C ILE A 93 2.08 3.21 10.54
N TYR A 94 2.50 2.82 11.75
CA TYR A 94 1.90 3.33 12.98
C TYR A 94 2.03 4.86 12.95
N ARG A 95 0.89 5.55 13.02
CA ARG A 95 0.84 6.98 13.33
C ARG A 95 0.62 7.14 14.82
#